data_AF-A0A7S3VJE4-F1
#
_entry.id   AF-A0A7S3VJE4-F1
#
_cell.length_a   1.000
_cell.length_b   1.000
_cell.length_c   1.000
_cell.angle_alpha   90.00
_cell.angle_beta   90.00
_cell.angle_gamma   90.00
#
_symmetry.space_group_name_H-M   'P 1'
#
loop_
_entity.id
_entity.type
_entity.pdbx_description
1 polymer ?
#
loop_
_entity_poly.entity_id
_entity_poly.type
_entity_poly.pdbx_seq_one_letter_code
_entity_poly.pdbx_strand_id
1 'polypeptide(L)'
;RLLMSSSLMNERGEATGLSGLCSHLFWTEPANFALVALLGSGSLAKLMSSKRDTQSKQNALACVVAHLFERIPIQPNRARRMREEAIETTSSSLVILPKLPKECAQTLSAFNAHVLDTASQCIISFAEALEAQAMQNPGQAAQMQLEDATLPLSGFTHYAPLQQHQQLQQQPHRGADAAPETPRLASLLQPALPVSNTNVWLPAQHSVAACPFACLSGHGDRFCSVAELVGSTKQRICVDASAIPVVDLCDRHGQPYPLNAYVYDFFKHGQPQTITCDNGVLDGDAWESFRSIQGILQAISTSLELIMLDLQKAGGLSGSKDMEMIVTGFKEVLGIFQRKFQAYSSIPPLHGL
;
A
#
# COMPACT_ATOMS: atom_id res chain seq x y z
N ARG A 1 5.26 15.02 -3.18
CA ARG A 1 3.94 15.09 -2.52
C ARG A 1 3.87 14.20 -1.27
N LEU A 2 4.23 12.91 -1.36
CA LEU A 2 4.18 11.99 -0.22
C LEU A 2 4.93 12.48 1.04
N LEU A 3 6.17 12.96 0.89
CA LEU A 3 6.97 13.47 2.03
C LEU A 3 6.30 14.65 2.74
N MET A 4 5.61 15.53 1.99
CA MET A 4 4.88 16.66 2.56
C MET A 4 3.60 16.18 3.26
N SER A 5 2.84 15.26 2.66
CA SER A 5 1.62 14.73 3.28
C SER A 5 1.91 13.91 4.55
N SER A 6 3.10 13.32 4.65
CA SER A 6 3.54 12.54 5.82
C SER A 6 4.26 13.41 6.88
N SER A 7 4.24 14.73 6.75
CA SER A 7 4.90 15.69 7.65
C SER A 7 6.41 15.47 7.82
N LEU A 8 7.06 14.83 6.84
CA LEU A 8 8.51 14.62 6.80
C LEU A 8 9.24 15.82 6.21
N MET A 9 8.53 16.65 5.44
CA MET A 9 9.06 17.83 4.78
C MET A 9 8.03 18.95 4.84
N ASN A 10 8.46 20.18 5.12
CA ASN A 10 7.59 21.35 5.07
C ASN A 10 7.45 21.93 3.66
N GLU A 11 6.58 22.92 3.47
CA GLU A 11 6.36 23.59 2.18
C GLU A 11 7.62 24.28 1.61
N ARG A 12 8.61 24.54 2.46
CA ARG A 12 9.90 25.14 2.08
C ARG A 12 10.95 24.10 1.68
N GLY A 13 10.63 22.81 1.77
CA GLY A 13 11.56 21.72 1.48
C GLY A 13 12.48 21.32 2.65
N GLU A 14 12.24 21.85 3.85
CA GLU A 14 13.04 21.55 5.04
C GLU A 14 12.52 20.28 5.72
N ALA A 15 13.45 19.46 6.22
CA ALA A 15 13.15 18.21 6.91
C ALA A 15 12.57 18.47 8.30
N THR A 16 11.45 17.82 8.66
CA THR A 16 10.74 18.06 9.92
C THR A 16 10.45 16.78 10.71
N GLY A 17 10.42 16.89 12.04
CA GLY A 17 9.94 15.84 12.95
C GLY A 17 10.69 14.51 12.80
N LEU A 18 9.99 13.50 12.26
CA LEU A 18 10.50 12.12 12.09
C LEU A 18 11.37 11.92 10.84
N SER A 19 11.67 12.98 10.09
CA SER A 19 12.49 12.93 8.86
C SER A 19 13.90 12.40 9.09
N GLY A 20 14.53 12.77 10.21
CA GLY A 20 15.85 12.24 10.58
C GLY A 20 15.82 10.71 10.75
N LEU A 21 14.82 10.17 11.46
CA LEU A 21 14.62 8.72 11.61
C LEU A 21 14.38 8.04 10.25
N CYS A 22 13.51 8.64 9.42
CA CYS A 22 13.18 8.08 8.11
C CYS A 22 14.43 7.97 7.21
N SER A 23 15.25 9.03 7.17
CA SER A 23 16.50 9.08 6.42
C SER A 23 17.55 8.11 6.98
N HIS A 24 17.61 7.93 8.29
CA HIS A 24 18.51 6.95 8.90
C HIS A 24 18.14 5.50 8.60
N LEU A 25 16.91 5.23 8.17
CA LEU A 25 16.43 3.88 7.83
C LEU A 25 16.16 3.71 6.32
N PHE A 26 16.77 4.54 5.46
CA PHE A 26 16.48 4.55 4.02
C PHE A 26 16.65 3.18 3.33
N TRP A 27 17.61 2.35 3.78
CA TRP A 27 17.84 1.02 3.20
C TRP A 27 16.72 0.02 3.52
N THR A 28 15.78 0.37 4.40
CA THR A 28 14.62 -0.45 4.74
C THR A 28 13.36 -0.04 3.97
N GLU A 29 13.47 0.83 2.98
CA GLU A 29 12.33 1.27 2.16
C GLU A 29 11.57 0.06 1.57
N PRO A 30 10.22 0.04 1.67
CA PRO A 30 9.31 1.11 2.13
C PRO A 30 8.94 1.08 3.64
N ALA A 31 9.57 0.23 4.45
CA ALA A 31 9.20 0.01 5.84
C ALA A 31 9.48 1.21 6.77
N ASN A 32 10.48 2.02 6.46
CA ASN A 32 10.76 3.29 7.16
C ASN A 32 9.57 4.26 7.13
N PHE A 33 8.91 4.44 5.98
CA PHE A 33 7.73 5.30 5.84
C PHE A 33 6.53 4.75 6.62
N ALA A 34 6.34 3.43 6.57
CA ALA A 34 5.30 2.77 7.34
C ALA A 34 5.51 2.89 8.85
N LEU A 35 6.76 2.80 9.32
CA LEU A 35 7.11 3.05 10.72
C LEU A 35 6.77 4.50 11.13
N VAL A 36 7.14 5.48 10.30
CA VAL A 36 6.80 6.89 10.54
C VAL A 36 5.28 7.08 10.62
N ALA A 37 4.50 6.44 9.74
CA ALA A 37 3.04 6.49 9.79
C ALA A 37 2.47 5.86 11.07
N LEU A 38 3.06 4.77 11.56
CA LEU A 38 2.69 4.13 12.83
C LEU A 38 2.99 5.02 14.05
N LEU A 39 4.12 5.73 14.03
CA LEU A 39 4.49 6.70 15.06
C LEU A 39 3.58 7.93 15.02
N GLY A 40 3.36 8.52 13.85
CA GLY A 40 2.56 9.72 13.66
C GLY A 40 1.06 9.52 13.93
N SER A 41 0.52 8.32 13.68
CA SER A 41 -0.90 8.00 13.98
C SER A 41 -1.18 7.72 15.45
N GLY A 42 -0.15 7.59 16.29
CA GLY A 42 -0.28 7.20 17.69
C GLY A 42 -0.69 5.73 17.92
N SER A 43 -0.68 4.89 16.88
CA SER A 43 -1.04 3.46 17.01
C SER A 43 -0.07 2.70 17.90
N LEU A 44 1.22 3.04 17.86
CA LEU A 44 2.21 2.47 18.78
C LEU A 44 2.01 2.97 20.22
N ALA A 45 1.65 4.23 20.43
CA ALA A 45 1.31 4.75 21.76
C ALA A 45 0.09 4.02 22.36
N LYS A 46 -0.95 3.78 21.55
CA LYS A 46 -2.12 2.96 21.93
C LYS A 46 -1.73 1.51 22.26
N LEU A 47 -0.81 0.93 21.49
CA LEU A 47 -0.29 -0.41 21.75
C LEU A 47 0.37 -0.48 23.14
N MET A 48 1.24 0.47 23.44
CA MET A 48 2.04 0.52 24.67
C MET A 48 1.23 0.96 25.91
N SER A 49 0.21 1.78 25.72
CA SER A 49 -0.70 2.23 26.81
C SER A 49 -1.78 1.20 27.18
N SER A 50 -1.95 0.13 26.38
CA SER A 50 -2.93 -0.92 26.67
C SER A 50 -2.72 -1.57 28.05
N LYS A 51 -3.79 -2.06 28.69
CA LYS A 51 -3.75 -2.74 30.01
C LYS A 51 -3.09 -4.13 29.98
N ARG A 52 -2.40 -4.47 28.89
CA ARG A 52 -1.68 -5.74 28.74
C ARG A 52 -0.49 -5.79 29.69
N ASP A 53 -0.06 -7.01 30.01
CA ASP A 53 1.20 -7.25 30.71
C ASP A 53 2.39 -6.80 29.83
N THR A 54 3.53 -6.55 30.48
CA THR A 54 4.75 -6.08 29.81
C THR A 54 5.21 -7.04 28.71
N GLN A 55 5.16 -8.36 28.95
CA GLN A 55 5.55 -9.35 27.97
C GLN A 55 4.65 -9.34 26.74
N SER A 56 3.33 -9.21 26.91
CA SER A 56 2.40 -9.06 25.78
C SER A 56 2.62 -7.78 24.98
N LYS A 57 3.02 -6.67 25.62
CA LYS A 57 3.38 -5.43 24.91
C LYS A 57 4.65 -5.62 24.08
N GLN A 58 5.68 -6.20 24.68
CA GLN A 58 6.95 -6.53 24.00
C GLN A 58 6.72 -7.49 22.83
N ASN A 59 5.91 -8.53 23.03
CA ASN A 59 5.52 -9.47 21.98
C ASN A 59 4.73 -8.77 20.86
N ALA A 60 3.82 -7.85 21.20
CA ALA A 60 3.08 -7.12 20.17
C ALA A 60 4.00 -6.18 19.38
N LEU A 61 4.96 -5.52 20.04
CA LEU A 61 5.93 -4.65 19.38
C LEU A 61 6.90 -5.44 18.50
N ALA A 62 7.43 -6.57 18.98
CA ALA A 62 8.25 -7.48 18.18
C ALA A 62 7.48 -8.03 16.97
N CYS A 63 6.17 -8.29 17.13
CA CYS A 63 5.30 -8.68 16.03
C CYS A 63 5.20 -7.55 14.99
N VAL A 64 5.03 -6.28 15.40
CA VAL A 64 5.03 -5.14 14.46
C VAL A 64 6.36 -5.03 13.71
N VAL A 65 7.49 -5.18 14.40
CA VAL A 65 8.83 -5.15 13.79
C VAL A 65 8.98 -6.25 12.73
N ALA A 66 8.57 -7.48 13.04
CA ALA A 66 8.61 -8.61 12.09
C ALA A 66 7.65 -8.47 10.90
N HIS A 67 6.60 -7.64 11.01
CA HIS A 67 5.74 -7.30 9.87
C HIS A 67 6.28 -6.18 8.99
N LEU A 68 7.27 -5.43 9.45
CA LEU A 68 7.82 -4.28 8.70
C LEU A 68 9.16 -4.63 8.07
N PHE A 69 10.04 -5.29 8.81
CA PHE A 69 11.44 -5.47 8.44
C PHE A 69 11.77 -6.94 8.23
N GLU A 70 12.73 -7.22 7.35
CA GLU A 70 13.24 -8.58 7.06
C GLU A 70 12.10 -9.58 6.77
N ARG A 71 11.15 -9.16 5.92
CA ARG A 71 9.95 -9.96 5.61
C ARG A 71 10.28 -11.11 4.67
N ILE A 72 9.86 -12.32 5.04
CA ILE A 72 9.91 -13.48 4.15
C ILE A 72 8.47 -13.94 3.86
N PRO A 73 7.92 -13.66 2.66
CA PRO A 73 6.61 -14.17 2.26
C PRO A 73 6.65 -15.69 2.10
N ILE A 74 5.62 -16.37 2.61
CA ILE A 74 5.44 -17.80 2.41
C ILE A 74 4.30 -18.01 1.42
N GLN A 75 4.51 -18.88 0.42
CA GLN A 75 3.42 -19.28 -0.46
C GLN A 75 2.36 -20.07 0.32
N PRO A 76 1.04 -19.92 0.05
CA PRO A 76 -0.03 -20.54 0.83
C PRO A 76 0.12 -22.07 1.00
N ASN A 77 0.52 -22.77 -0.07
CA ASN A 77 0.74 -24.22 -0.03
C ASN A 77 1.93 -24.60 0.86
N ARG A 78 3.01 -23.81 0.83
CA ARG A 78 4.18 -24.00 1.69
C ARG A 78 3.84 -23.68 3.15
N ALA A 79 3.09 -22.62 3.41
CA ALA A 79 2.66 -22.24 4.75
C ALA A 79 1.82 -23.34 5.41
N ARG A 80 0.90 -23.94 4.63
CA ARG A 80 0.11 -25.09 5.10
C ARG A 80 1.03 -26.25 5.51
N ARG A 81 1.96 -26.63 4.64
CA ARG A 81 2.90 -27.74 4.91
C ARG A 81 3.80 -27.49 6.11
N MET A 82 4.41 -26.31 6.20
CA MET A 82 5.30 -26.00 7.32
C MET A 82 4.54 -25.96 8.66
N ARG A 83 3.25 -25.57 8.64
CA ARG A 83 2.40 -25.66 9.84
C ARG A 83 2.12 -27.13 10.22
N GLU A 84 1.83 -27.99 9.25
CA GLU A 84 1.62 -29.42 9.48
C GLU A 84 2.90 -30.06 10.05
N GLU A 85 4.06 -29.77 9.44
CA GLU A 85 5.39 -30.25 9.87
C GLU A 85 5.74 -29.77 11.29
N ALA A 86 5.48 -28.51 11.64
CA ALA A 86 5.73 -27.98 12.99
C ALA A 86 4.83 -28.61 14.08
N ILE A 87 3.59 -29.00 13.72
CA ILE A 87 2.68 -29.71 14.64
C ILE A 87 3.20 -31.13 14.87
N GLU A 88 3.65 -31.82 13.81
CA GLU A 88 4.21 -33.16 13.91
C GLU A 88 5.49 -33.20 14.76
N THR A 89 6.36 -32.20 14.62
CA THR A 89 7.59 -32.09 15.42
C THR A 89 7.34 -31.58 16.84
N THR A 90 6.10 -31.21 17.20
CA THR A 90 5.76 -30.58 18.49
C THR A 90 6.66 -29.38 18.79
N SER A 91 6.98 -28.60 17.76
CA SER A 91 7.84 -27.43 17.92
C SER A 91 7.13 -26.30 18.67
N SER A 92 7.90 -25.50 19.42
CA SER A 92 7.41 -24.24 19.99
C SER A 92 7.34 -23.10 18.97
N SER A 93 7.85 -23.31 17.75
CA SER A 93 7.82 -22.34 16.65
C SER A 93 6.40 -22.10 16.14
N LEU A 94 6.07 -20.84 15.84
CA LEU A 94 4.79 -20.51 15.22
C LEU A 94 4.82 -20.68 13.71
N VAL A 95 6.01 -20.55 13.09
CA VAL A 95 6.30 -20.64 11.65
C VAL A 95 5.62 -19.56 10.80
N ILE A 96 4.34 -19.32 11.05
CA ILE A 96 3.53 -18.29 10.40
C ILE A 96 3.36 -17.14 11.38
N LEU A 97 3.73 -15.96 10.92
CA LEU A 97 3.69 -14.75 11.71
C LEU A 97 2.26 -14.49 12.20
N PRO A 98 2.04 -14.20 13.50
CA PRO A 98 0.72 -13.85 14.03
C PRO A 98 0.15 -12.63 13.32
N LYS A 99 -1.16 -12.41 13.42
CA LYS A 99 -1.76 -11.19 12.85
C LYS A 99 -1.22 -9.93 13.54
N LEU A 100 -0.96 -8.90 12.75
CA LEU A 100 -0.61 -7.57 13.25
C LEU A 100 -1.69 -7.05 14.21
N PRO A 101 -1.31 -6.34 15.29
CA PRO A 101 -2.27 -5.67 16.17
C PRO A 101 -3.24 -4.79 15.36
N LYS A 102 -4.54 -4.83 15.71
CA LYS A 102 -5.62 -4.22 14.93
C LYS A 102 -5.38 -2.75 14.64
N GLU A 103 -4.91 -2.00 15.63
CA GLU A 103 -4.62 -0.57 15.52
C GLU A 103 -3.51 -0.30 14.50
N CYS A 104 -2.46 -1.12 14.51
CA CYS A 104 -1.36 -1.00 13.55
C CYS A 104 -1.78 -1.43 12.14
N ALA A 105 -2.58 -2.50 12.02
CA ALA A 105 -3.09 -2.96 10.73
C ALA A 105 -3.99 -1.90 10.05
N GLN A 106 -4.84 -1.23 10.82
CA GLN A 106 -5.67 -0.14 10.32
C GLN A 106 -4.83 1.04 9.84
N THR A 107 -3.81 1.45 10.62
CA THR A 107 -2.90 2.51 10.20
C THR A 107 -2.15 2.15 8.92
N LEU A 108 -1.58 0.94 8.82
CA LEU A 108 -0.82 0.55 7.63
C LEU A 108 -1.72 0.43 6.40
N SER A 109 -2.96 -0.07 6.55
CA SER A 109 -3.93 -0.07 5.46
C SER A 109 -4.30 1.34 5.00
N ALA A 110 -4.49 2.28 5.94
CA ALA A 110 -4.76 3.68 5.62
C ALA A 110 -3.55 4.35 4.96
N PHE A 111 -2.34 4.07 5.45
CA PHE A 111 -1.08 4.54 4.86
C PHE A 111 -0.93 4.04 3.42
N ASN A 112 -1.11 2.74 3.17
CA ASN A 112 -1.03 2.17 1.82
C ASN A 112 -2.05 2.80 0.87
N ALA A 113 -3.30 3.00 1.33
CA ALA A 113 -4.34 3.66 0.55
C ALA A 113 -3.94 5.10 0.19
N HIS A 114 -3.40 5.84 1.16
CA HIS A 114 -2.92 7.22 0.95
C HIS A 114 -1.72 7.29 -0.01
N VAL A 115 -0.77 6.37 0.10
CA VAL A 115 0.38 6.28 -0.82
C VAL A 115 -0.12 5.99 -2.24
N LEU A 116 -1.04 5.03 -2.40
CA LEU A 116 -1.59 4.66 -3.69
C LEU A 116 -2.37 5.81 -4.34
N ASP A 117 -3.21 6.51 -3.57
CA ASP A 117 -3.93 7.70 -4.04
C ASP A 117 -2.97 8.82 -4.46
N THR A 118 -1.95 9.09 -3.63
CA THR A 118 -0.92 10.10 -3.95
C THR A 118 -0.13 9.73 -5.20
N ALA A 119 0.25 8.46 -5.36
CA ALA A 119 0.95 7.98 -6.55
C ALA A 119 0.08 8.10 -7.80
N SER A 120 -1.19 7.71 -7.70
CA SER A 120 -2.17 7.81 -8.78
C SER A 120 -2.33 9.26 -9.23
N GLN A 121 -2.52 10.20 -8.29
CA GLN A 121 -2.61 11.63 -8.59
C GLN A 121 -1.34 12.18 -9.24
N CYS A 122 -0.15 11.74 -8.80
CA CYS A 122 1.10 12.15 -9.43
C CYS A 122 1.19 11.66 -10.88
N ILE A 123 0.80 10.42 -11.15
CA ILE A 123 0.81 9.82 -12.50
C ILE A 123 -0.21 10.52 -13.40
N ILE A 124 -1.42 10.81 -12.91
CA ILE A 124 -2.45 11.54 -13.65
C ILE A 124 -1.97 12.95 -13.98
N SER A 125 -1.49 13.72 -13.00
CA SER A 125 -0.95 15.07 -13.24
C SER A 125 0.23 15.07 -14.22
N PHE A 126 1.06 14.02 -14.21
CA PHE A 126 2.17 13.87 -15.15
C PHE A 126 1.66 13.59 -16.58
N ALA A 127 0.67 12.72 -16.73
CA ALA A 127 0.04 12.42 -18.02
C ALA A 127 -0.62 13.68 -18.63
N GLU A 128 -1.37 14.43 -17.84
CA GLU A 128 -1.99 15.70 -18.25
C GLU A 128 -0.95 16.72 -18.74
N ALA A 129 0.19 16.82 -18.05
CA ALA A 129 1.27 17.72 -18.43
C ALA A 129 1.93 17.33 -19.77
N LEU A 130 2.11 16.02 -20.02
CA LEU A 130 2.65 15.51 -21.29
C LEU A 130 1.71 15.82 -22.46
N GLU A 131 0.40 15.69 -22.27
CA GLU A 131 -0.59 16.00 -23.30
C GLU A 131 -0.64 17.49 -23.62
N ALA A 132 -0.60 18.34 -22.59
CA ALA A 132 -0.54 19.79 -22.78
C ALA A 132 0.69 20.20 -23.60
N GLN A 133 1.84 19.54 -23.40
CA GLN A 133 3.05 19.76 -24.20
C GLN A 133 2.89 19.27 -25.64
N ALA A 134 2.22 18.14 -25.85
CA ALA A 134 1.94 17.59 -27.18
C ALA A 134 1.04 18.52 -28.01
N MET A 135 0.02 19.11 -27.37
CA MET A 135 -0.90 20.06 -28.03
C MET A 135 -0.22 21.38 -28.39
N GLN A 136 0.78 21.82 -27.63
CA GLN A 136 1.52 23.07 -27.89
C GLN A 136 2.54 22.94 -29.04
N ASN A 137 3.10 21.75 -29.29
CA ASN A 137 4.13 21.51 -30.32
C ASN A 137 3.82 20.26 -31.18
N PRO A 138 2.84 20.33 -32.12
CA PRO A 138 2.41 19.18 -32.92
C PRO A 138 3.52 18.59 -33.82
N GLY A 139 4.50 19.40 -34.24
CA GLY A 139 5.64 18.93 -35.05
C GLY A 139 6.63 18.05 -34.30
N GLN A 140 6.79 18.25 -32.99
CA GLN A 140 7.61 17.37 -32.13
C GLN A 140 6.81 16.15 -31.64
N ALA A 141 5.48 16.28 -31.53
CA ALA A 141 4.59 15.16 -31.21
C ALA A 141 4.71 14.03 -32.25
N ALA A 142 4.80 14.35 -33.55
CA ALA A 142 5.02 13.35 -34.60
C ALA A 142 6.41 12.68 -34.52
N GLN A 143 7.47 13.41 -34.14
CA GLN A 143 8.83 12.86 -33.94
C GLN A 143 8.95 12.00 -32.67
N MET A 144 8.17 12.30 -31.63
CA MET A 144 8.05 11.47 -30.42
C MET A 144 6.90 10.43 -30.52
N GLN A 145 6.30 10.25 -31.69
CA GLN A 145 5.17 9.35 -31.95
C GLN A 145 3.92 9.61 -31.07
N LEU A 146 3.71 10.79 -30.48
CA LEU A 146 2.62 11.11 -29.54
C LEU A 146 1.21 11.13 -30.14
N GLU A 147 1.00 10.71 -31.39
CA GLU A 147 -0.33 10.72 -32.02
C GLU A 147 -1.36 9.81 -31.30
N ASP A 148 -0.89 8.78 -30.57
CA ASP A 148 -1.71 7.91 -29.71
C ASP A 148 -1.75 8.36 -28.23
N ALA A 149 -1.30 9.57 -27.92
CA ALA A 149 -1.29 10.11 -26.56
C ALA A 149 -2.69 10.53 -26.06
N THR A 150 -3.80 10.25 -26.75
CA THR A 150 -5.15 10.54 -26.23
C THR A 150 -5.54 9.56 -25.13
N LEU A 151 -5.56 9.99 -23.85
CA LEU A 151 -5.94 9.26 -22.60
C LEU A 151 -6.76 7.96 -22.78
N PRO A 152 -6.44 6.90 -22.00
CA PRO A 152 -6.66 6.86 -20.55
C PRO A 152 -5.37 7.09 -19.74
N LEU A 153 -5.39 7.62 -18.52
CA LEU A 153 -6.26 7.23 -17.40
C LEU A 153 -7.63 7.92 -17.26
N SER A 154 -7.89 9.11 -17.78
CA SER A 154 -9.27 9.66 -17.78
C SER A 154 -9.63 10.38 -19.07
N GLY A 155 -9.81 9.58 -20.12
CA GLY A 155 -9.92 10.06 -21.50
C GLY A 155 -11.29 10.03 -22.15
N PHE A 156 -12.40 10.02 -21.40
CA PHE A 156 -13.73 10.04 -22.02
C PHE A 156 -14.53 11.28 -21.60
N THR A 157 -14.36 12.37 -22.36
CA THR A 157 -15.33 13.46 -22.44
C THR A 157 -16.21 13.26 -23.67
N HIS A 158 -17.45 12.77 -23.49
CA HIS A 158 -18.43 12.86 -24.58
C HIS A 158 -19.25 14.15 -24.47
N TYR A 159 -18.95 15.06 -25.42
CA TYR A 159 -19.75 16.15 -26.00
C TYR A 159 -20.09 17.43 -25.20
N ALA A 160 -19.67 18.58 -25.75
CA ALA A 160 -20.54 19.63 -26.30
C ALA A 160 -19.70 20.71 -27.04
N PRO A 161 -20.20 21.46 -28.07
CA PRO A 161 -21.59 21.56 -28.55
C PRO A 161 -21.77 21.25 -30.05
N LEU A 162 -22.95 20.77 -30.46
CA LEU A 162 -23.37 20.78 -31.86
C LEU A 162 -23.77 22.21 -32.28
N GLN A 163 -22.79 23.07 -32.58
CA GLN A 163 -22.99 24.17 -33.52
C GLN A 163 -22.75 23.65 -34.93
N GLN A 164 -23.68 22.86 -35.47
CA GLN A 164 -23.77 22.57 -36.91
C GLN A 164 -25.08 21.84 -37.18
N HIS A 165 -26.18 22.58 -37.28
CA HIS A 165 -27.42 22.11 -37.92
C HIS A 165 -28.05 23.13 -38.88
N GLN A 166 -27.31 24.19 -39.25
CA GLN A 166 -27.59 24.86 -40.52
C GLN A 166 -26.95 24.02 -41.63
N GLN A 167 -27.75 23.25 -42.39
CA GLN A 167 -27.68 23.18 -43.87
C GLN A 167 -28.30 21.94 -44.54
N LEU A 168 -29.06 21.08 -43.86
CA LEU A 168 -29.78 19.98 -44.55
C LEU A 168 -31.31 20.05 -44.39
N GLN A 169 -31.89 21.24 -44.66
CA GLN A 169 -33.34 21.38 -44.89
C GLN A 169 -33.62 22.07 -46.22
N GLN A 170 -33.37 21.33 -47.30
CA GLN A 170 -33.95 21.49 -48.64
C GLN A 170 -34.01 20.05 -49.16
N GLN A 171 -35.12 19.33 -49.36
CA GLN A 171 -36.41 19.66 -49.98
C GLN A 171 -37.40 18.45 -49.79
N PRO A 172 -38.66 18.48 -50.31
CA PRO A 172 -39.85 17.92 -49.65
C PRO A 172 -40.46 16.65 -50.31
N HIS A 173 -41.62 16.22 -49.77
CA HIS A 173 -42.70 15.32 -50.27
C HIS A 173 -42.92 14.09 -49.36
N ARG A 174 -44.12 13.56 -49.04
CA ARG A 174 -45.55 13.91 -49.19
C ARG A 174 -46.34 12.76 -48.52
N GLY A 175 -47.29 13.07 -47.63
CA GLY A 175 -48.60 12.40 -47.45
C GLY A 175 -48.75 10.92 -47.00
N ALA A 176 -49.42 10.76 -45.84
CA ALA A 176 -50.64 9.95 -45.60
C ALA A 176 -50.56 8.43 -45.30
N ASP A 177 -50.96 8.13 -44.06
CA ASP A 177 -52.06 7.24 -43.62
C ASP A 177 -51.94 5.70 -43.48
N ALA A 178 -52.43 5.30 -42.30
CA ALA A 178 -53.22 4.10 -41.94
C ALA A 178 -52.51 2.76 -41.62
N ALA A 179 -52.65 2.35 -40.35
CA ALA A 179 -52.69 0.95 -39.91
C ALA A 179 -54.18 0.47 -39.92
N PRO A 180 -54.46 -0.85 -39.98
CA PRO A 180 -54.54 -1.61 -38.72
C PRO A 180 -54.04 -3.07 -38.75
N GLU A 181 -53.97 -3.59 -37.53
CA GLU A 181 -53.40 -4.80 -36.94
C GLU A 181 -53.85 -6.17 -37.48
N THR A 182 -52.98 -7.20 -37.37
CA THR A 182 -53.11 -8.29 -36.36
C THR A 182 -51.94 -9.30 -36.40
N PRO A 183 -51.69 -10.04 -35.29
CA PRO A 183 -50.37 -10.46 -34.84
C PRO A 183 -50.20 -11.99 -34.79
N ARG A 184 -48.96 -12.49 -34.63
CA ARG A 184 -48.66 -13.72 -33.83
C ARG A 184 -47.19 -14.08 -33.59
N LEU A 185 -46.20 -13.30 -34.04
CA LEU A 185 -44.78 -13.57 -33.73
C LEU A 185 -44.02 -12.40 -33.07
N ALA A 186 -44.58 -11.20 -33.00
CA ALA A 186 -43.90 -10.03 -32.43
C ALA A 186 -43.93 -9.97 -30.88
N SER A 187 -44.80 -10.74 -30.22
CA SER A 187 -44.97 -10.71 -28.76
C SER A 187 -43.86 -11.42 -27.97
N LEU A 188 -42.96 -12.15 -28.64
CA LEU A 188 -41.80 -12.80 -28.03
C LEU A 188 -40.51 -11.96 -28.08
N LEU A 189 -40.52 -10.85 -28.81
CA LEU A 189 -39.36 -9.97 -29.02
C LEU A 189 -39.51 -8.58 -28.38
N GLN A 190 -40.56 -8.35 -27.58
CA GLN A 190 -40.71 -7.07 -26.88
C GLN A 190 -39.94 -7.10 -25.55
N PRO A 191 -38.96 -6.21 -25.34
CA PRO A 191 -38.45 -5.95 -24.00
C PRO A 191 -39.57 -5.30 -23.18
N ALA A 192 -39.81 -5.86 -21.99
CA ALA A 192 -40.73 -5.30 -21.02
C ALA A 192 -40.21 -3.94 -20.56
N LEU A 193 -41.01 -2.89 -20.83
CA LEU A 193 -41.25 -1.65 -20.06
C LEU A 193 -41.45 -0.46 -21.00
N PRO A 194 -42.45 0.42 -20.75
CA PRO A 194 -42.59 1.64 -21.52
C PRO A 194 -41.46 2.59 -21.14
N VAL A 195 -40.44 2.69 -21.97
CA VAL A 195 -39.46 3.77 -21.88
C VAL A 195 -40.13 5.02 -22.43
N SER A 196 -40.82 5.75 -21.56
CA SER A 196 -41.21 7.12 -21.84
C SER A 196 -39.95 7.87 -22.28
N ASN A 197 -39.95 8.37 -23.51
CA ASN A 197 -38.92 9.23 -24.11
C ASN A 197 -38.84 10.61 -23.42
N THR A 198 -38.84 10.63 -22.10
CA THR A 198 -38.20 11.72 -21.37
C THR A 198 -36.72 11.40 -21.43
N ASN A 199 -36.05 11.97 -22.42
CA ASN A 199 -34.63 12.25 -22.42
C ASN A 199 -34.27 13.10 -21.19
N VAL A 200 -34.41 12.55 -19.98
CA VAL A 200 -33.63 12.98 -18.83
C VAL A 200 -32.30 12.29 -19.04
N TRP A 201 -31.51 12.83 -19.97
CA TRP A 201 -30.07 12.72 -19.84
C TRP A 201 -29.78 13.23 -18.44
N LEU A 202 -29.51 12.33 -17.49
CA LEU A 202 -28.95 12.75 -16.22
C LEU A 202 -27.79 13.69 -16.57
N PRO A 203 -27.65 14.85 -15.90
CA PRO A 203 -26.53 15.73 -16.16
C PRO A 203 -25.27 14.87 -16.07
N ALA A 204 -24.49 14.86 -17.15
CA ALA A 204 -23.28 14.05 -17.27
C ALA A 204 -22.42 14.32 -16.03
N GLN A 205 -22.41 13.38 -15.09
CA GLN A 205 -21.46 13.46 -14.00
C GLN A 205 -20.11 13.18 -14.63
N HIS A 206 -19.19 14.14 -14.48
CA HIS A 206 -17.78 13.95 -14.85
C HIS A 206 -17.24 12.73 -14.11
N SER A 207 -17.26 11.56 -14.75
CA SER A 207 -16.63 10.36 -14.24
C SER A 207 -15.24 10.25 -14.86
N VAL A 208 -14.22 10.54 -14.06
CA VAL A 208 -12.81 10.33 -14.36
C VAL A 208 -12.55 8.83 -14.22
N ALA A 209 -12.33 8.07 -15.32
CA ALA A 209 -12.08 6.62 -15.23
C ALA A 209 -11.12 6.04 -16.27
N ALA A 210 -10.42 4.99 -15.83
CA ALA A 210 -9.40 4.22 -16.55
C ALA A 210 -9.85 3.64 -17.91
N CYS A 211 -11.15 3.41 -18.13
CA CYS A 211 -11.67 3.02 -19.45
C CYS A 211 -13.19 3.29 -19.61
N PRO A 212 -13.73 3.34 -20.83
CA PRO A 212 -15.17 3.54 -21.10
C PRO A 212 -16.06 2.51 -20.41
N PHE A 213 -15.61 1.26 -20.39
CA PHE A 213 -16.35 0.17 -19.78
C PHE A 213 -16.42 0.32 -18.26
N ALA A 214 -15.33 0.78 -17.63
CA ALA A 214 -15.29 1.10 -16.20
C ALA A 214 -16.20 2.29 -15.87
N CYS A 215 -16.20 3.36 -16.67
CA CYS A 215 -17.13 4.49 -16.55
C CYS A 215 -18.60 4.02 -16.53
N LEU A 216 -18.98 3.11 -17.43
CA LEU A 216 -20.36 2.59 -17.51
C LEU A 216 -20.80 1.80 -16.27
N SER A 217 -19.84 1.28 -15.51
CA SER A 217 -20.09 0.60 -14.23
C SER A 217 -19.98 1.51 -13.00
N GLY A 218 -19.75 2.82 -13.19
CA GLY A 218 -19.58 3.80 -12.13
C GLY A 218 -18.20 3.76 -11.45
N HIS A 219 -17.23 3.05 -12.01
CA HIS A 219 -15.85 3.03 -11.52
C HIS A 219 -15.05 4.17 -12.14
N GLY A 220 -14.15 4.77 -11.35
CA GLY A 220 -13.29 5.89 -11.74
C GLY A 220 -11.79 5.60 -11.64
N ASP A 221 -10.94 6.62 -11.63
CA ASP A 221 -9.48 6.53 -11.39
C ASP A 221 -9.16 6.24 -9.92
N ARG A 222 -9.71 5.14 -9.42
CA ARG A 222 -9.49 4.62 -8.09
C ARG A 222 -8.94 3.21 -8.22
N PHE A 223 -7.65 3.09 -7.98
CA PHE A 223 -6.96 1.80 -8.02
C PHE A 223 -6.95 1.19 -6.62
N CYS A 224 -7.15 -0.12 -6.55
CA CYS A 224 -7.15 -0.89 -5.31
C CYS A 224 -5.77 -1.49 -5.01
N SER A 225 -4.89 -1.58 -6.01
CA SER A 225 -3.51 -2.09 -5.85
C SER A 225 -2.51 -1.37 -6.74
N VAL A 226 -1.22 -1.46 -6.38
CA VAL A 226 -0.12 -0.97 -7.22
C VAL A 226 -0.11 -1.68 -8.58
N ALA A 227 -0.39 -2.98 -8.62
CA ALA A 227 -0.44 -3.75 -9.86
C ALA A 227 -1.56 -3.26 -10.80
N GLU A 228 -2.71 -2.89 -10.25
CA GLU A 228 -3.83 -2.33 -11.01
C GLU A 228 -3.48 -0.93 -11.54
N LEU A 229 -2.90 -0.07 -10.70
CA LEU A 229 -2.41 1.25 -11.11
C LEU A 229 -1.41 1.12 -12.26
N VAL A 230 -0.32 0.36 -12.08
CA VAL A 230 0.71 0.19 -13.12
C VAL A 230 0.13 -0.49 -14.36
N GLY A 231 -0.72 -1.52 -14.21
CA GLY A 231 -1.36 -2.19 -15.34
C GLY A 231 -2.33 -1.30 -16.14
N SER A 232 -2.89 -0.27 -15.50
CA SER A 232 -3.76 0.72 -16.14
C SER A 232 -3.00 1.89 -16.77
N THR A 233 -1.71 2.06 -16.46
CA THR A 233 -0.87 3.07 -17.13
C THR A 233 -0.58 2.70 -18.58
N LYS A 234 -0.60 3.70 -19.48
CA LYS A 234 -0.29 3.51 -20.90
C LYS A 234 1.15 3.04 -21.10
N GLN A 235 1.39 2.31 -22.18
CA GLN A 235 2.70 1.79 -22.61
C GLN A 235 3.86 2.81 -22.67
N ARG A 236 3.58 4.11 -22.64
CA ARG A 236 4.59 5.19 -22.69
C ARG A 236 4.91 5.83 -21.34
N ILE A 237 4.08 5.60 -20.32
CA ILE A 237 4.36 6.01 -18.94
C ILE A 237 4.83 4.75 -18.22
N CYS A 238 6.13 4.52 -18.20
CA CYS A 238 6.72 3.41 -17.46
C CYS A 238 6.75 3.76 -15.98
N VAL A 239 5.79 3.26 -15.22
CA VAL A 239 5.81 3.36 -13.76
C VAL A 239 6.46 2.10 -13.20
N ASP A 240 7.56 2.27 -12.49
CA ASP A 240 8.14 1.18 -11.71
C ASP A 240 7.30 0.98 -10.43
N ALA A 241 6.72 -0.21 -10.27
CA ALA A 241 5.98 -0.57 -9.08
C ALA A 241 6.83 -0.49 -7.81
N SER A 242 8.15 -0.73 -7.92
CA SER A 242 9.08 -0.67 -6.79
C SER A 242 9.28 0.75 -6.24
N ALA A 243 9.00 1.77 -7.06
CA ALA A 243 9.10 3.18 -6.68
C ALA A 243 7.90 3.67 -5.85
N ILE A 244 6.84 2.86 -5.72
CA ILE A 244 5.65 3.21 -4.95
C ILE A 244 5.78 2.59 -3.54
N PRO A 245 5.96 3.39 -2.48
CA PRO A 245 6.35 2.88 -1.17
C PRO A 245 5.17 2.33 -0.36
N VAL A 246 4.59 1.23 -0.82
CA VAL A 246 3.50 0.50 -0.17
C VAL A 246 4.07 -0.71 0.56
N VAL A 247 3.60 -0.97 1.78
CA VAL A 247 3.94 -2.21 2.49
C VAL A 247 2.91 -3.26 2.12
N ASP A 248 3.32 -4.28 1.37
CA ASP A 248 2.42 -5.39 1.00
C ASP A 248 1.88 -6.09 2.26
N LEU A 249 0.59 -5.91 2.56
CA LEU A 249 -0.12 -6.61 3.64
C LEU A 249 -1.03 -7.72 3.10
N CYS A 250 -1.43 -7.59 1.85
CA CYS A 250 -2.33 -8.50 1.17
C CYS A 250 -1.74 -8.90 -0.18
N ASP A 251 -2.19 -10.04 -0.69
CA ASP A 251 -1.95 -10.46 -2.05
C ASP A 251 -2.78 -9.60 -3.04
N ARG A 252 -2.59 -9.88 -4.33
CA ARG A 252 -3.32 -9.24 -5.44
C ARG A 252 -4.85 -9.40 -5.39
N HIS A 253 -5.37 -10.31 -4.57
CA HIS A 253 -6.80 -10.56 -4.38
C HIS A 253 -7.33 -9.90 -3.10
N GLY A 254 -6.50 -9.11 -2.41
CA GLY A 254 -6.85 -8.47 -1.14
C GLY A 254 -6.85 -9.41 0.06
N GLN A 255 -6.33 -10.64 -0.09
CA GLN A 255 -6.23 -11.60 1.00
C GLN A 255 -4.88 -11.46 1.72
N PRO A 256 -4.82 -11.55 3.05
CA PRO A 256 -3.56 -11.51 3.77
C PRO A 256 -2.69 -12.71 3.36
N TYR A 257 -1.47 -12.47 2.86
CA TYR A 257 -0.52 -13.54 2.58
C TYR A 257 0.30 -13.88 3.84
N PRO A 258 0.61 -15.17 4.08
CA PRO A 258 1.32 -15.56 5.29
C PRO A 258 2.80 -15.14 5.21
N LEU A 259 3.28 -14.54 6.29
CA LEU A 259 4.70 -14.22 6.50
C LEU A 259 5.36 -15.27 7.38
N ASN A 260 6.65 -15.47 7.19
CA ASN A 260 7.46 -16.32 8.05
C ASN A 260 7.66 -15.67 9.42
N ALA A 261 7.51 -16.45 10.49
CA ALA A 261 7.62 -15.98 11.87
C ALA A 261 9.06 -15.93 12.38
N TYR A 262 10.09 -16.32 11.61
CA TYR A 262 11.44 -16.54 12.14
C TYR A 262 12.01 -15.44 13.04
N VAL A 263 11.85 -14.14 12.71
CA VAL A 263 12.27 -13.02 13.57
C VAL A 263 11.49 -13.00 14.88
N TYR A 264 10.19 -13.26 14.80
CA TYR A 264 9.30 -13.29 15.95
C TYR A 264 9.52 -14.53 16.84
N ASP A 265 9.73 -15.69 16.24
CA ASP A 265 10.04 -16.94 16.93
C ASP A 265 11.41 -16.87 17.59
N PHE A 266 12.39 -16.27 16.93
CA PHE A 266 13.67 -15.93 17.54
C PHE A 266 13.49 -14.99 18.73
N PHE A 267 12.69 -13.93 18.59
CA PHE A 267 12.38 -13.03 19.70
C PHE A 267 11.71 -13.76 20.87
N LYS A 268 10.82 -14.73 20.63
CA LYS A 268 10.15 -15.50 21.68
C LYS A 268 11.03 -16.56 22.35
N HIS A 269 11.73 -17.37 21.56
CA HIS A 269 12.40 -18.57 22.03
C HIS A 269 13.93 -18.45 21.99
N GLY A 270 14.47 -17.77 20.98
CA GLY A 270 15.93 -17.60 20.81
C GLY A 270 16.66 -18.89 20.42
N GLN A 271 15.94 -19.88 19.90
CA GLN A 271 16.46 -21.21 19.62
C GLN A 271 16.87 -21.32 18.13
N PRO A 272 18.14 -21.61 17.80
CA PRO A 272 18.60 -21.76 16.42
C PRO A 272 17.85 -22.85 15.64
N GLN A 273 17.61 -24.00 16.29
CA GLN A 273 16.94 -25.14 15.65
C GLN A 273 15.54 -24.79 15.14
N THR A 274 14.81 -23.93 15.85
CA THR A 274 13.48 -23.50 15.38
C THR A 274 13.54 -22.68 14.10
N ILE A 275 14.66 -21.99 13.86
CA ILE A 275 14.83 -21.13 12.68
C ILE A 275 15.17 -21.97 11.44
N THR A 276 16.06 -22.95 11.59
CA THR A 276 16.47 -23.83 10.50
C THR A 276 15.47 -24.94 10.21
N CYS A 277 15.04 -25.67 11.25
CA CYS A 277 14.17 -26.84 11.08
C CYS A 277 12.73 -26.44 10.79
N ASP A 278 12.16 -25.49 11.54
CA ASP A 278 10.73 -25.17 11.43
C ASP A 278 10.46 -24.01 10.48
N ASN A 279 11.25 -22.93 10.57
CA ASN A 279 11.07 -21.76 9.71
C ASN A 279 11.77 -21.90 8.34
N GLY A 280 12.64 -22.91 8.18
CA GLY A 280 13.33 -23.20 6.91
C GLY A 280 14.23 -22.06 6.41
N VAL A 281 14.82 -21.29 7.32
CA VAL A 281 15.77 -20.21 7.04
C VAL A 281 17.18 -20.72 7.28
N LEU A 282 18.11 -20.48 6.35
CA LEU A 282 19.50 -20.88 6.52
C LEU A 282 20.15 -20.09 7.66
N ASP A 283 21.05 -20.72 8.43
CA ASP A 283 21.68 -20.10 9.59
C ASP A 283 22.41 -18.78 9.25
N GLY A 284 23.05 -18.72 8.09
CA GLY A 284 23.72 -17.52 7.58
C GLY A 284 22.75 -16.38 7.29
N ASP A 285 21.69 -16.66 6.52
CA ASP A 285 20.65 -15.69 6.20
C ASP A 285 19.94 -15.19 7.46
N ALA A 286 19.64 -16.10 8.40
CA ALA A 286 19.06 -15.77 9.69
C ALA A 286 19.98 -14.83 10.48
N TRP A 287 21.29 -15.12 10.52
CA TRP A 287 22.26 -14.27 11.21
C TRP A 287 22.31 -12.86 10.62
N GLU A 288 22.32 -12.74 9.29
CA GLU A 288 22.30 -11.45 8.60
C GLU A 288 21.02 -10.66 8.89
N SER A 289 19.84 -11.31 8.79
CA SER A 289 18.57 -10.67 9.15
C SER A 289 18.54 -10.25 10.61
N PHE A 290 19.05 -11.05 11.55
CA PHE A 290 19.06 -10.66 12.96
C PHE A 290 20.02 -9.50 13.24
N ARG A 291 21.17 -9.46 12.58
CA ARG A 291 22.07 -8.31 12.63
C ARG A 291 21.39 -7.05 12.10
N SER A 292 20.67 -7.17 10.98
CA SER A 292 19.88 -6.08 10.39
C SER A 292 18.81 -5.58 11.36
N ILE A 293 17.97 -6.47 11.91
CA ILE A 293 16.95 -6.15 12.90
C ILE A 293 17.55 -5.47 14.14
N GLN A 294 18.68 -5.96 14.66
CA GLN A 294 19.35 -5.32 15.78
C GLN A 294 19.75 -3.88 15.44
N GLY A 295 20.34 -3.65 14.27
CA GLY A 295 20.70 -2.31 13.80
C GLY A 295 19.49 -1.40 13.61
N ILE A 296 18.38 -1.92 13.07
CA ILE A 296 17.12 -1.19 12.91
C ILE A 296 16.57 -0.80 14.29
N LEU A 297 16.48 -1.74 15.23
CA LEU A 297 16.00 -1.46 16.59
C LEU A 297 16.88 -0.43 17.30
N GLN A 298 18.21 -0.51 17.16
CA GLN A 298 19.15 0.48 17.70
C GLN A 298 18.92 1.87 17.09
N ALA A 299 18.78 1.96 15.78
CA ALA A 299 18.52 3.21 15.08
C ALA A 299 17.18 3.82 15.54
N ILE A 300 16.11 3.02 15.60
CA ILE A 300 14.81 3.47 16.09
C ILE A 300 14.90 4.00 17.52
N SER A 301 15.46 3.22 18.46
CA SER A 301 15.61 3.65 19.85
C SER A 301 16.41 4.95 19.97
N THR A 302 17.57 5.03 19.32
CA THR A 302 18.44 6.20 19.38
C THR A 302 17.77 7.44 18.79
N SER A 303 17.15 7.33 17.61
CA SER A 303 16.46 8.45 16.99
C SER A 303 15.25 8.92 17.80
N LEU A 304 14.45 8.00 18.35
CA LEU A 304 13.31 8.37 19.19
C LEU A 304 13.76 9.05 20.50
N GLU A 305 14.87 8.62 21.08
CA GLU A 305 15.48 9.28 22.25
C GLU A 305 15.92 10.70 21.95
N LEU A 306 16.62 10.91 20.82
CA LEU A 306 17.05 12.25 20.41
C LEU A 306 15.85 13.19 20.22
N ILE A 307 14.80 12.71 19.55
CA ILE A 307 13.55 13.48 19.36
C ILE A 307 12.89 13.79 20.71
N MET A 308 12.86 12.83 21.64
CA MET A 308 12.32 13.04 22.99
C MET A 308 13.10 14.12 23.75
N LEU A 309 14.44 14.10 23.67
CA LEU A 309 15.29 15.11 24.32
C LEU A 309 15.06 16.51 23.74
N ASP A 310 14.87 16.63 22.42
CA ASP A 310 14.60 17.92 21.79
C ASP A 310 13.22 18.47 22.14
N LEU A 311 12.20 17.60 22.25
CA LEU A 311 10.86 17.97 22.72
C LEU A 311 10.87 18.43 24.19
N GLN A 312 11.69 17.80 25.04
CA GLN A 312 11.86 18.21 26.45
C GLN A 312 12.49 19.59 26.57
N LYS A 313 13.52 19.90 25.77
CA LYS A 313 14.13 21.24 25.72
C LYS A 313 13.14 22.31 25.26
N ALA A 314 12.21 21.96 24.37
CA ALA A 314 11.18 22.85 23.83
C ALA A 314 9.97 23.06 24.77
N GLY A 315 9.92 22.42 25.95
CA GLY A 315 8.87 22.64 26.96
C GLY A 315 7.53 21.92 26.70
N GLY A 316 7.49 20.92 25.81
CA GLY A 316 6.26 20.19 25.47
C GLY A 316 5.90 19.09 26.48
N LEU A 317 4.93 19.33 27.37
CA LEU A 317 4.57 18.40 28.46
C LEU A 317 3.59 17.27 28.09
N SER A 318 2.72 17.45 27.09
CA SER A 318 1.59 16.53 26.84
C SER A 318 1.94 15.27 26.02
N GLY A 319 2.83 15.39 25.03
CA GLY A 319 3.28 14.25 24.19
C GLY A 319 4.45 13.45 24.75
N SER A 320 5.06 13.93 25.85
CA SER A 320 6.28 13.35 26.42
C SER A 320 6.07 11.91 26.92
N LYS A 321 4.94 11.65 27.60
CA LYS A 321 4.67 10.34 28.22
C LYS A 321 4.43 9.23 27.21
N ASP A 322 3.69 9.51 26.14
CA ASP A 322 3.42 8.54 25.08
C ASP A 322 4.71 8.19 24.33
N MET A 323 5.54 9.20 24.04
CA MET A 323 6.84 9.00 23.42
C MET A 323 7.79 8.21 24.33
N GLU A 324 7.83 8.53 25.63
CA GLU A 324 8.64 7.81 26.63
C GLU A 324 8.25 6.32 26.70
N MET A 325 6.95 6.00 26.69
CA MET A 325 6.48 4.62 26.65
C MET A 325 6.92 3.88 25.38
N ILE A 326 6.90 4.55 24.22
CA ILE A 326 7.35 3.97 22.95
C ILE A 326 8.86 3.72 23.00
N VAL A 327 9.65 4.72 23.40
CA VAL A 327 11.12 4.61 23.55
C VAL A 327 11.48 3.45 24.48
N THR A 328 10.81 3.36 25.62
CA THR A 328 11.02 2.29 26.61
C THR A 328 10.68 0.93 26.01
N GLY A 329 9.55 0.82 25.29
CA GLY A 329 9.17 -0.41 24.60
C GLY A 329 10.20 -0.89 23.59
N PHE A 330 10.72 0.01 22.74
CA PHE A 330 11.76 -0.35 21.77
C PHE A 330 13.08 -0.74 22.45
N LYS A 331 13.48 -0.05 23.52
CA LYS A 331 14.67 -0.40 24.30
C LYS A 331 14.57 -1.78 24.94
N GLU A 332 13.42 -2.11 25.52
CA GLU A 332 13.19 -3.42 26.12
C GLU A 332 13.25 -4.54 25.08
N VAL A 333 12.57 -4.37 23.94
CA VAL A 333 12.62 -5.31 22.81
C VAL A 333 14.05 -5.46 22.30
N LEU A 334 14.78 -4.36 22.12
CA LEU A 334 16.17 -4.36 21.71
C LEU A 334 17.06 -5.11 22.70
N GLY A 335 16.93 -4.86 24.01
CA GLY A 335 17.74 -5.53 25.04
C GLY A 335 17.44 -7.03 25.17
N ILE A 336 16.19 -7.46 24.94
CA ILE A 336 15.85 -8.88 24.83
C ILE A 336 16.49 -9.49 23.58
N PHE A 337 16.35 -8.82 22.44
CA PHE A 337 16.85 -9.30 21.16
C PHE A 337 18.38 -9.42 21.16
N GLN A 338 19.10 -8.39 21.64
CA GLN A 338 20.56 -8.37 21.74
C GLN A 338 21.11 -9.52 22.59
N ARG A 339 20.50 -9.78 23.77
CA ARG A 339 20.93 -10.89 24.63
C ARG A 339 20.80 -12.24 23.92
N LYS A 340 19.69 -12.44 23.20
CA LYS A 340 19.46 -13.66 22.42
C LYS A 340 20.40 -13.75 21.22
N PHE A 341 20.64 -12.66 20.53
CA PHE A 341 21.52 -12.62 19.35
C PHE A 341 22.99 -12.84 19.71
N GLN A 342 23.42 -12.33 20.87
CA GLN A 342 24.73 -12.63 21.42
C GLN A 342 24.88 -14.12 21.72
N ALA A 343 23.88 -14.74 22.34
CA ALA A 343 23.87 -16.19 22.59
C ALA A 343 23.88 -16.97 21.27
N TYR A 344 23.06 -16.59 20.29
CA TYR A 344 23.02 -17.20 18.96
C TYR A 344 24.38 -17.13 18.25
N SER A 345 25.05 -15.98 18.28
CA SER A 345 26.36 -15.77 17.62
C SER A 345 27.51 -16.51 18.31
N SER A 346 27.33 -16.91 19.58
CA SER A 346 28.34 -17.67 20.33
C SER A 346 28.28 -19.18 20.06
N ILE A 347 27.21 -19.65 19.39
CA ILE A 347 27.05 -21.05 19.03
C ILE A 347 27.95 -21.31 17.82
N PRO A 348 28.88 -22.28 17.88
CA PRO A 348 29.68 -22.62 16.72
C PRO A 348 28.76 -23.04 15.57
N PRO A 349 29.06 -22.64 14.33
CA PRO A 349 28.25 -23.03 13.19
C PRO A 349 28.11 -24.55 13.19
N LEU A 350 26.88 -25.04 13.04
CA LEU A 350 26.58 -26.46 12.92
C LEU A 350 27.25 -26.95 11.64
N HIS A 351 28.51 -27.37 11.73
CA HIS A 351 29.21 -28.03 10.64
C HIS A 351 28.54 -29.38 10.40
N GLY A 352 27.79 -29.46 9.31
CA GLY A 352 27.42 -30.69 8.61
C GLY A 352 26.62 -31.71 9.43
N LEU A 353 25.31 -31.73 9.20
CA LEU A 353 24.56 -32.98 9.14
C LEU A 353 24.03 -33.17 7.72
#